data_AF-A0A4R8XNM3-F1
#
_entry.id   AF-A0A4R8XNM3-F1
#
_cell.length_a   1.000
_cell.length_b   1.000
_cell.length_c   1.000
_cell.angle_alpha   90.00
_cell.angle_beta   90.00
_cell.angle_gamma   90.00
#
_symmetry.space_group_name_H-M   'P 1'
#
loop_
_entity.id
_entity.type
_entity.pdbx_description
1 polymer ?
#
loop_
_entity_poly.entity_id
_entity_poly.type
_entity_poly.pdbx_seq_one_letter_code
_entity_poly.pdbx_strand_id
1 'polypeptide(L)'
;MMPVLRPVAVVLLVIGLTGCTAIAQPGLKSKPPASATVLAGEPGADLGNGRPAVTFDGLMVRRRVVVAIQPRTTADLVSLRGQLEQAAGRLRLSLTDVSPTVLDADVLESLVPELIVALPEGGTVDDAGRLIDLTPSFGGVDVVEFQIGPVLVHDLRFAVRAGEPQALRESIDREGILTDALGVYDTSVENGELRIDYTGPLLSDDLIQSIRVGIARPARAGADEVSVSPRSTEGVGVQMETEPAPGDAPTSTPHGHGAG
;
A
#
# COMPACT_ATOMS: atom_id res chain seq x y z
N MET A 1 12.24 50.92 -57.81
CA MET A 1 12.03 49.48 -58.11
C MET A 1 13.11 48.68 -57.36
N MET A 2 12.80 47.45 -56.94
CA MET A 2 13.80 46.46 -56.46
C MET A 2 14.50 45.78 -57.66
N PRO A 3 15.37 44.76 -57.49
CA PRO A 3 16.26 44.40 -56.36
C PRO A 3 17.73 44.67 -56.81
N VAL A 4 18.85 43.95 -56.55
CA VAL A 4 19.23 42.69 -55.88
C VAL A 4 20.65 42.84 -55.30
N LEU A 5 20.94 42.28 -54.12
CA LEU A 5 22.27 41.73 -53.78
C LEU A 5 22.16 40.69 -52.64
N ARG A 6 22.32 39.42 -53.00
CA ARG A 6 22.65 38.29 -52.11
C ARG A 6 24.06 37.84 -52.52
N PRO A 7 24.97 37.52 -51.57
CA PRO A 7 24.96 36.15 -51.03
C PRO A 7 25.44 36.00 -49.57
N VAL A 8 24.82 35.09 -48.83
CA VAL A 8 25.49 34.28 -47.79
C VAL A 8 24.95 32.86 -47.91
N ALA A 9 25.83 31.86 -47.96
CA ALA A 9 25.45 30.45 -47.93
C ALA A 9 25.24 30.01 -46.47
N VAL A 10 24.15 29.29 -46.19
CA VAL A 10 23.96 28.59 -44.92
C VAL A 10 24.25 27.11 -45.16
N VAL A 11 25.20 26.57 -44.40
CA VAL A 11 25.70 25.20 -44.58
C VAL A 11 24.67 24.19 -44.08
N LEU A 12 24.34 23.22 -44.92
CA LEU A 12 23.42 22.12 -44.62
C LEU A 12 24.19 21.03 -43.85
N LEU A 13 24.31 21.21 -42.53
CA LEU A 13 25.07 20.28 -41.67
C LEU A 13 24.25 19.01 -41.37
N VAL A 14 24.39 18.00 -42.22
CA VAL A 14 23.81 16.66 -41.99
C VAL A 14 24.68 15.91 -40.97
N ILE A 15 24.23 15.85 -39.71
CA ILE A 15 24.79 14.94 -38.70
C ILE A 15 23.98 13.65 -38.71
N GLY A 16 24.51 12.63 -39.38
CA GLY A 16 24.00 11.26 -39.26
C GLY A 16 24.47 10.64 -37.95
N LEU A 17 23.56 10.42 -37.00
CA LEU A 17 23.81 9.63 -35.78
C LEU A 17 23.10 8.28 -35.89
N THR A 18 23.81 7.30 -36.43
CA THR A 18 23.44 5.88 -36.32
C THR A 18 23.67 5.43 -34.88
N GLY A 19 22.60 5.38 -34.09
CA GLY A 19 22.61 4.87 -32.72
C GLY A 19 21.42 3.96 -32.46
N CYS A 20 21.67 2.73 -32.03
CA CYS A 20 20.62 1.81 -31.63
C CYS A 20 20.08 2.21 -30.25
N THR A 21 18.88 2.78 -30.20
CA THR A 21 18.09 2.91 -28.96
C THR A 21 16.92 1.94 -29.03
N ALA A 22 16.90 0.97 -28.12
CA ALA A 22 15.73 0.11 -27.94
C ALA A 22 14.54 0.96 -27.46
N ILE A 23 13.33 0.64 -27.93
CA ILE A 23 12.10 1.30 -27.47
C ILE A 23 11.80 0.82 -26.05
N ALA A 24 12.36 1.52 -25.06
CA ALA A 24 12.00 1.33 -23.67
C ALA A 24 10.57 1.86 -23.46
N GLN A 25 9.63 0.96 -23.18
CA GLN A 25 8.29 1.33 -22.76
C GLN A 25 8.38 2.09 -21.42
N PRO A 26 7.54 3.12 -21.17
CA PRO A 26 7.46 3.79 -19.87
C PRO A 26 6.71 2.92 -18.84
N GLY A 27 7.20 1.71 -18.60
CA GLY A 27 6.77 0.83 -17.53
C GLY A 27 7.54 1.16 -16.26
N LEU A 28 7.09 2.19 -15.53
CA LEU A 28 7.60 2.53 -14.20
C LEU A 28 7.21 1.42 -13.20
N LYS A 29 8.01 0.35 -13.16
CA LYS A 29 8.06 -0.52 -11.98
C LYS A 29 8.72 0.27 -10.86
N SER A 30 7.92 0.74 -9.90
CA SER A 30 8.41 1.39 -8.69
C SER A 30 9.48 0.51 -8.05
N LYS A 31 10.67 1.08 -7.83
CA LYS A 31 11.71 0.45 -7.02
C LYS A 31 11.14 0.30 -5.60
N PRO A 32 11.24 -0.87 -4.94
CA PRO A 32 10.86 -0.98 -3.54
C PRO A 32 11.62 0.07 -2.71
N PRO A 33 10.96 0.74 -1.74
CA PRO A 33 11.68 1.59 -0.80
C PRO A 33 12.77 0.75 -0.10
N ALA A 34 13.96 1.32 0.05
CA ALA A 34 14.99 0.68 0.85
C ALA A 34 14.52 0.60 2.30
N SER A 35 14.83 -0.49 3.01
CA SER A 35 14.29 -0.84 4.32
C SER A 35 14.36 0.32 5.31
N ALA A 36 13.24 1.03 5.48
CA ALA A 36 13.03 1.90 6.62
C ALA A 36 12.89 1.00 7.85
N THR A 37 13.55 1.35 8.96
CA THR A 37 13.36 0.63 10.21
C THR A 37 11.91 0.76 10.64
N VAL A 38 11.15 -0.33 10.54
CA VAL A 38 9.74 -0.35 10.93
C VAL A 38 9.68 -0.38 12.45
N LEU A 39 9.64 0.80 13.06
CA LEU A 39 9.22 0.91 14.44
C LEU A 39 7.76 0.45 14.52
N ALA A 40 7.51 -0.52 15.39
CA ALA A 40 6.15 -0.82 15.80
C ALA A 40 5.52 0.44 16.41
N GLY A 41 4.24 0.68 16.13
CA GLY A 41 3.54 1.83 16.71
C GLY A 41 3.47 1.69 18.23
N GLU A 42 4.16 2.56 18.96
CA GLU A 42 4.03 2.67 20.42
C GLU A 42 2.56 2.93 20.80
N PRO A 43 2.08 2.53 21.99
CA PRO A 43 0.71 2.80 22.41
C PRO A 43 0.36 4.30 22.35
N GLY A 44 -0.59 4.65 21.48
CA GLY A 44 -0.97 6.05 21.19
C GLY A 44 -0.18 6.72 20.05
N ALA A 45 0.64 6.00 19.29
CA ALA A 45 1.21 6.49 18.04
C ALA A 45 0.13 6.74 16.97
N ASP A 46 0.39 7.68 16.05
CA ASP A 46 -0.55 8.08 15.00
C ASP A 46 -0.82 7.02 13.90
N LEU A 47 -0.04 5.94 13.87
CA LEU A 47 -0.04 4.95 12.80
C LEU A 47 0.23 3.54 13.35
N GLY A 48 -0.54 2.56 12.89
CA GLY A 48 -0.31 1.13 13.13
C GLY A 48 -1.27 0.49 14.12
N ASN A 49 -1.11 -0.80 14.39
CA ASN A 49 -2.08 -1.57 15.19
C ASN A 49 -1.92 -1.45 16.72
N GLY A 50 -0.96 -0.65 17.21
CA GLY A 50 -0.80 -0.22 18.61
C GLY A 50 -1.92 0.67 19.18
N ARG A 51 -3.11 0.63 18.59
CA ARG A 51 -4.33 1.40 18.91
C ARG A 51 -4.10 2.93 18.99
N PRO A 52 -3.90 3.60 17.84
CA PRO A 52 -4.21 5.02 17.71
C PRO A 52 -5.64 5.33 18.21
N ALA A 53 -5.90 6.60 18.53
CA ALA A 53 -7.26 7.08 18.72
C ALA A 53 -7.98 7.12 17.36
N VAL A 54 -8.97 6.23 17.18
CA VAL A 54 -9.75 6.07 15.94
C VAL A 54 -11.24 6.23 16.26
N THR A 55 -11.89 7.20 15.61
CA THR A 55 -13.37 7.30 15.50
C THR A 55 -13.87 7.16 14.06
N PHE A 56 -12.96 6.99 13.09
CA PHE A 56 -13.29 6.60 11.71
C PHE A 56 -13.38 5.08 11.57
N ASP A 57 -14.35 4.46 12.25
CA ASP A 57 -14.48 3.01 12.37
C ASP A 57 -15.77 2.44 11.75
N GLY A 58 -16.32 1.36 12.32
CA GLY A 58 -17.36 0.55 11.69
C GLY A 58 -16.85 0.01 10.36
N LEU A 59 -17.55 0.32 9.25
CA LEU A 59 -17.15 -0.13 7.91
C LEU A 59 -15.83 0.49 7.40
N MET A 60 -15.26 1.48 8.10
CA MET A 60 -13.94 2.04 7.81
C MET A 60 -12.78 1.26 8.45
N VAL A 61 -13.02 0.39 9.44
CA VAL A 61 -12.02 -0.56 9.97
C VAL A 61 -12.42 -1.98 9.60
N ARG A 62 -11.51 -2.76 9.00
CA ARG A 62 -11.73 -4.14 8.58
C ARG A 62 -10.75 -5.09 9.25
N ARG A 63 -11.24 -6.27 9.63
CA ARG A 63 -10.37 -7.39 10.00
C ARG A 63 -9.99 -8.14 8.72
N ARG A 64 -8.69 -8.29 8.46
CA ARG A 64 -8.15 -9.03 7.29
C ARG A 64 -7.12 -10.05 7.79
N VAL A 65 -7.03 -11.20 7.12
CA VAL A 65 -5.94 -12.15 7.37
C VAL A 65 -4.72 -11.74 6.55
N VAL A 66 -3.56 -11.65 7.19
CA VAL A 66 -2.28 -11.43 6.54
C VAL A 66 -1.39 -12.65 6.64
N VAL A 67 -0.48 -12.77 5.67
CA VAL A 67 0.68 -13.65 5.71
C VAL A 67 1.90 -12.74 5.74
N ALA A 68 2.59 -12.69 6.88
CA ALA A 68 3.86 -12.02 7.06
C ALA A 68 4.99 -13.03 6.87
N ILE A 69 6.03 -12.67 6.09
CA ILE A 69 7.05 -13.61 5.62
C ILE A 69 8.42 -12.97 5.78
N GLN A 70 9.36 -13.72 6.37
CA GLN A 70 10.77 -13.37 6.40
C GLN A 70 11.62 -14.40 5.66
N PRO A 71 12.35 -14.02 4.60
CA PRO A 71 13.38 -14.86 4.01
C PRO A 71 14.50 -15.19 5.00
N ARG A 72 14.85 -16.47 5.13
CA ARG A 72 16.06 -16.93 5.86
C ARG A 72 17.35 -16.79 5.03
N THR A 73 17.20 -16.50 3.74
CA THR A 73 18.29 -16.31 2.77
C THR A 73 17.98 -15.07 1.92
N THR A 74 18.93 -14.61 1.10
CA THR A 74 18.68 -13.54 0.11
C THR A 74 17.82 -14.06 -1.06
N ALA A 75 16.62 -14.55 -0.76
CA ALA A 75 15.64 -15.00 -1.73
C ALA A 75 15.12 -13.81 -2.54
N ASP A 76 14.86 -14.01 -3.83
CA ASP A 76 14.25 -12.98 -4.65
C ASP A 76 12.80 -12.75 -4.24
N LEU A 77 12.55 -11.65 -3.52
CA LEU A 77 11.21 -11.21 -3.10
C LEU A 77 10.24 -11.08 -4.28
N VAL A 78 10.72 -10.75 -5.49
CA VAL A 78 9.87 -10.65 -6.69
C VAL A 78 9.42 -12.03 -7.14
N SER A 79 10.33 -13.02 -7.16
CA SER A 79 9.97 -14.42 -7.42
C SER A 79 9.09 -15.01 -6.33
N LEU A 80 9.31 -14.67 -5.05
CA LEU A 80 8.49 -15.12 -3.93
C LEU A 80 7.06 -14.56 -4.04
N ARG A 81 6.91 -13.25 -4.26
CA ARG A 81 5.63 -12.58 -4.50
C ARG A 81 4.91 -13.16 -5.72
N GLY A 82 5.66 -13.45 -6.79
CA GLY A 82 5.15 -14.06 -8.01
C GLY A 82 4.71 -15.52 -7.87
N GLN A 83 5.26 -16.28 -6.91
CA GLN A 83 4.74 -17.60 -6.55
C GLN A 83 3.44 -17.49 -5.72
N LEU A 84 3.36 -16.52 -4.80
CA LEU A 84 2.15 -16.23 -4.03
C LEU A 84 0.98 -15.82 -4.94
N GLU A 85 1.22 -15.02 -6.00
CA GLU A 85 0.19 -14.76 -7.05
C GLU A 85 -0.31 -16.06 -7.70
N GLN A 86 0.60 -16.98 -8.03
CA GLN A 86 0.24 -18.23 -8.69
C GLN A 86 -0.54 -19.17 -7.77
N ALA A 87 -0.23 -19.18 -6.47
CA ALA A 87 -0.99 -19.92 -5.46
C ALA A 87 -2.37 -19.28 -5.21
N ALA A 88 -2.42 -17.95 -5.02
CA ALA A 88 -3.66 -17.19 -4.84
C ALA A 88 -4.60 -17.33 -6.05
N GLY A 89 -4.08 -17.23 -7.27
CA GLY A 89 -4.85 -17.43 -8.50
C GLY A 89 -5.45 -18.82 -8.65
N ARG A 90 -4.81 -19.87 -8.11
CA ARG A 90 -5.40 -21.23 -8.02
C ARG A 90 -6.55 -21.29 -7.02
N LEU A 91 -6.43 -20.57 -5.90
CA LEU A 91 -7.46 -20.45 -4.86
C LEU A 91 -8.56 -19.43 -5.20
N ARG A 92 -8.38 -18.63 -6.26
CA ARG A 92 -9.22 -17.45 -6.63
C ARG A 92 -9.21 -16.32 -5.58
N LEU A 93 -8.10 -16.21 -4.85
CA LEU A 93 -7.85 -15.09 -3.93
C LEU A 93 -7.15 -13.95 -4.69
N SER A 94 -7.47 -12.71 -4.32
CA SER A 94 -6.72 -11.52 -4.76
C SER A 94 -5.93 -10.99 -3.57
N LEU A 95 -4.60 -11.06 -3.66
CA LEU A 95 -3.73 -10.57 -2.59
C LEU A 95 -3.52 -9.06 -2.71
N THR A 96 -3.31 -8.38 -1.58
CA THR A 96 -2.98 -6.96 -1.51
C THR A 96 -1.73 -6.78 -0.66
N ASP A 97 -0.74 -6.03 -1.16
CA ASP A 97 0.48 -5.73 -0.43
C ASP A 97 0.15 -4.71 0.66
N VAL A 98 0.60 -4.93 1.91
CA VAL A 98 0.26 -4.08 3.06
C VAL A 98 1.50 -3.67 3.85
N SER A 99 1.47 -2.48 4.46
CA SER A 99 2.57 -1.97 5.26
C SER A 99 2.84 -2.87 6.48
N PRO A 100 4.11 -3.11 6.86
CA PRO A 100 4.45 -3.85 8.08
C PRO A 100 3.89 -3.24 9.38
N THR A 101 3.54 -1.95 9.40
CA THR A 101 2.84 -1.34 10.54
C THR A 101 1.40 -1.86 10.77
N VAL A 102 0.86 -2.77 9.93
CA VAL A 102 -0.35 -3.55 10.27
C VAL A 102 -0.10 -4.68 11.28
N LEU A 103 1.17 -5.02 11.56
CA LEU A 103 1.52 -6.10 12.49
C LEU A 103 1.69 -5.57 13.92
N ASP A 104 1.40 -6.41 14.91
CA ASP A 104 1.65 -6.10 16.32
C ASP A 104 3.17 -6.06 16.61
N ALA A 105 3.57 -5.35 17.67
CA ALA A 105 4.98 -5.12 18.00
C ALA A 105 5.79 -6.42 18.12
N ASP A 106 5.27 -7.39 18.88
CA ASP A 106 5.86 -8.71 19.09
C ASP A 106 6.17 -9.45 17.77
N VAL A 107 5.34 -9.25 16.74
CA VAL A 107 5.54 -9.84 15.41
C VAL A 107 6.66 -9.14 14.66
N LEU A 108 6.70 -7.81 14.72
CA LEU A 108 7.76 -7.02 14.07
C LEU A 108 9.12 -7.25 14.72
N GLU A 109 9.19 -7.40 16.04
CA GLU A 109 10.42 -7.70 16.77
C GLU A 109 10.91 -9.15 16.57
N SER A 110 9.99 -10.12 16.45
CA SER A 110 10.36 -11.54 16.34
C SER A 110 10.60 -12.03 14.91
N LEU A 111 9.87 -11.52 13.92
CA LEU A 111 9.92 -11.99 12.53
C LEU A 111 10.62 -11.00 11.58
N VAL A 112 10.59 -9.69 11.87
CA VAL A 112 11.15 -8.60 11.04
C VAL A 112 10.81 -8.72 9.52
N PRO A 113 9.54 -8.97 9.13
CA PRO A 113 9.18 -9.51 7.81
C PRO A 113 9.43 -8.54 6.63
N GLU A 114 10.20 -9.00 5.65
CA GLU A 114 10.45 -8.31 4.36
C GLU A 114 9.28 -8.37 3.36
N LEU A 115 8.31 -9.30 3.50
CA LEU A 115 7.14 -9.37 2.63
C LEU A 115 5.86 -9.68 3.41
N ILE A 116 4.81 -8.89 3.18
CA ILE A 116 3.50 -9.09 3.81
C ILE A 116 2.39 -8.93 2.77
N VAL A 117 1.47 -9.91 2.73
CA VAL A 117 0.29 -9.89 1.86
C VAL A 117 -0.98 -10.09 2.67
N ALA A 118 -1.98 -9.25 2.44
CA ALA A 118 -3.34 -9.43 2.94
C ALA A 118 -4.16 -10.25 1.96
N LEU A 119 -4.97 -11.16 2.51
CA LEU A 119 -6.04 -11.87 1.79
C LEU A 119 -7.20 -10.91 1.45
N PRO A 120 -8.11 -11.27 0.52
CA PRO A 120 -9.33 -10.50 0.26
C PRO A 120 -10.25 -10.44 1.51
N GLU A 121 -11.27 -9.56 1.49
CA GLU A 121 -12.28 -9.56 2.55
C GLU A 121 -13.01 -10.92 2.61
N GLY A 122 -13.28 -11.40 3.82
CA GLY A 122 -13.80 -12.74 4.06
C GLY A 122 -12.78 -13.88 3.96
N GLY A 123 -11.53 -13.60 3.55
CA GLY A 123 -10.45 -14.58 3.54
C GLY A 123 -10.06 -15.06 4.94
N THR A 124 -9.83 -16.36 5.09
CA THR A 124 -9.64 -17.04 6.39
C THR A 124 -8.19 -17.43 6.67
N VAL A 125 -7.90 -17.86 7.90
CA VAL A 125 -6.61 -18.47 8.27
C VAL A 125 -6.38 -19.76 7.47
N ASP A 126 -7.43 -20.55 7.20
CA ASP A 126 -7.36 -21.76 6.37
C ASP A 126 -7.07 -21.44 4.89
N ASP A 127 -7.54 -20.30 4.38
CA ASP A 127 -7.17 -19.80 3.04
C ASP A 127 -5.68 -19.44 2.98
N ALA A 128 -5.17 -18.80 4.03
CA ALA A 128 -3.76 -18.43 4.15
C ALA A 128 -2.85 -19.66 4.33
N GLY A 129 -3.28 -20.67 5.09
CA GLY A 129 -2.57 -21.96 5.18
C GLY A 129 -2.48 -22.64 3.83
N ARG A 130 -3.61 -22.76 3.11
CA ARG A 130 -3.64 -23.33 1.75
C ARG A 130 -2.85 -22.51 0.73
N LEU A 131 -2.72 -21.20 0.92
CA LEU A 131 -1.86 -20.34 0.10
C LEU A 131 -0.39 -20.72 0.29
N ILE A 132 0.04 -20.94 1.54
CA ILE A 132 1.40 -21.42 1.85
C ILE A 132 1.64 -22.82 1.29
N ASP A 133 0.75 -23.78 1.53
CA ASP A 133 0.85 -25.17 1.03
C ASP A 133 1.05 -25.25 -0.50
N LEU A 134 0.43 -24.32 -1.24
CA LEU A 134 0.50 -24.26 -2.71
C LEU A 134 1.70 -23.47 -3.26
N THR A 135 2.52 -22.86 -2.40
CA THR A 135 3.63 -21.98 -2.78
C THR A 135 4.98 -22.70 -2.63
N PRO A 136 5.64 -23.14 -3.73
CA PRO A 136 6.76 -24.09 -3.67
C PRO A 136 7.94 -23.71 -2.77
N SER A 137 8.29 -22.42 -2.67
CA SER A 137 9.36 -21.95 -1.78
C SER A 137 9.13 -22.23 -0.28
N PHE A 138 7.90 -22.52 0.16
CA PHE A 138 7.59 -22.88 1.55
C PHE A 138 7.69 -24.40 1.82
N GLY A 139 7.75 -25.23 0.77
CA GLY A 139 7.95 -26.68 0.90
C GLY A 139 9.35 -27.10 1.35
N GLY A 140 10.29 -26.14 1.50
CA GLY A 140 11.60 -26.34 2.11
C GLY A 140 11.71 -25.49 3.38
N VAL A 141 11.74 -26.14 4.54
CA VAL A 141 11.66 -25.54 5.90
C VAL A 141 12.78 -24.56 6.28
N ASP A 142 13.81 -24.40 5.42
CA ASP A 142 14.96 -23.53 5.66
C ASP A 142 14.97 -22.24 4.81
N VAL A 143 14.01 -22.04 3.91
CA VAL A 143 14.04 -20.91 2.96
C VAL A 143 13.36 -19.64 3.51
N VAL A 144 12.27 -19.81 4.26
CA VAL A 144 11.39 -18.73 4.74
C VAL A 144 10.82 -19.07 6.12
N GLU A 145 10.71 -18.07 6.98
CA GLU A 145 9.81 -18.06 8.14
C GLU A 145 8.55 -17.27 7.80
N PHE A 146 7.43 -17.58 8.44
CA PHE A 146 6.18 -16.86 8.22
C PHE A 146 5.25 -16.95 9.43
N GLN A 147 4.33 -15.99 9.50
CA GLN A 147 3.23 -15.98 10.44
C GLN A 147 1.93 -15.62 9.73
N ILE A 148 0.85 -16.28 10.12
CA ILE A 148 -0.51 -16.03 9.63
C ILE A 148 -1.31 -15.47 10.81
N GLY A 149 -2.01 -14.36 10.59
CA GLY A 149 -2.76 -13.70 11.66
C GLY A 149 -3.88 -12.79 11.15
N PRO A 150 -4.95 -12.58 11.94
CA PRO A 150 -5.91 -11.53 11.71
C PRO A 150 -5.33 -10.18 12.17
N VAL A 151 -5.34 -9.18 11.30
CA VAL A 151 -4.97 -7.80 11.61
C VAL A 151 -6.17 -6.86 11.38
N LEU A 152 -6.12 -5.69 12.00
CA LEU A 152 -6.99 -4.58 11.66
C LEU A 152 -6.33 -3.74 10.56
N VAL A 153 -7.14 -3.27 9.62
CA VAL A 153 -6.75 -2.29 8.59
C VAL A 153 -7.83 -1.23 8.47
N HIS A 154 -7.43 0.00 8.19
CA HIS A 154 -8.33 0.99 7.63
C HIS A 154 -8.67 0.65 6.18
N ASP A 155 -9.92 0.90 5.78
CA ASP A 155 -10.43 0.79 4.42
C ASP A 155 -11.18 2.09 4.08
N LEU A 156 -10.42 3.15 3.87
CA LEU A 156 -10.88 4.54 3.78
C LEU A 156 -10.96 5.02 2.34
N ARG A 157 -11.96 5.85 2.06
CA ARG A 157 -12.03 6.74 0.90
C ARG A 157 -12.10 8.18 1.36
N PHE A 158 -11.08 8.94 1.00
CA PHE A 158 -11.11 10.41 1.04
C PHE A 158 -11.67 10.90 -0.31
N ALA A 159 -12.59 11.86 -0.30
CA ALA A 159 -13.11 12.45 -1.54
C ALA A 159 -13.34 13.95 -1.41
N VAL A 160 -12.90 14.71 -2.42
CA VAL A 160 -13.01 16.17 -2.51
C VAL A 160 -13.40 16.60 -3.92
N ARG A 161 -14.22 17.64 -4.06
CA ARG A 161 -14.56 18.24 -5.35
C ARG A 161 -13.60 19.35 -5.71
N ALA A 162 -13.28 19.48 -6.99
CA ALA A 162 -12.39 20.52 -7.51
C ALA A 162 -12.83 20.97 -8.90
N GLY A 163 -12.45 22.19 -9.29
CA GLY A 163 -12.65 22.65 -10.68
C GLY A 163 -11.81 21.86 -11.68
N GLU A 164 -10.62 21.42 -11.28
CA GLU A 164 -9.67 20.64 -12.09
C GLU A 164 -9.11 19.45 -11.28
N PRO A 165 -9.91 18.40 -11.01
CA PRO A 165 -9.52 17.30 -10.12
C PRO A 165 -8.31 16.50 -10.61
N GLN A 166 -8.07 16.45 -11.93
CA GLN A 166 -6.86 15.84 -12.50
C GLN A 166 -5.60 16.67 -12.19
N ALA A 167 -5.68 18.02 -12.30
CA ALA A 167 -4.57 18.90 -11.97
C ALA A 167 -4.29 18.92 -10.46
N LEU A 168 -5.34 18.79 -9.64
CA LEU A 168 -5.24 18.57 -8.19
C LEU A 168 -4.48 17.28 -7.88
N ARG A 169 -4.87 16.15 -8.49
CA ARG A 169 -4.21 14.85 -8.35
C ARG A 169 -2.72 14.96 -8.69
N GLU A 170 -2.39 15.54 -9.85
CA GLU A 170 -1.01 15.77 -10.31
C GLU A 170 -0.23 16.78 -9.44
N SER A 171 -0.91 17.62 -8.65
CA SER A 171 -0.25 18.49 -7.66
C SER A 171 0.08 17.71 -6.39
N ILE A 172 -0.82 16.87 -5.92
CA ILE A 172 -0.64 16.02 -4.73
C ILE A 172 0.46 14.98 -5.00
N ASP A 173 0.43 14.30 -6.15
CA ASP A 173 1.47 13.36 -6.60
C ASP A 173 2.88 13.99 -6.60
N ARG A 174 2.95 15.30 -6.84
CA ARG A 174 4.20 16.08 -6.94
C ARG A 174 4.66 16.65 -5.61
N GLU A 175 3.75 16.94 -4.68
CA GLU A 175 4.06 17.40 -3.32
C GLU A 175 4.42 16.24 -2.39
N GLY A 176 4.01 15.00 -2.72
CA GLY A 176 4.43 13.77 -2.03
C GLY A 176 3.72 13.47 -0.71
N ILE A 177 3.00 14.45 -0.14
CA ILE A 177 2.36 14.39 1.18
C ILE A 177 1.58 13.10 1.46
N LEU A 178 0.80 12.60 0.49
CA LEU A 178 0.03 11.37 0.70
C LEU A 178 0.88 10.10 0.65
N THR A 179 1.98 10.09 -0.11
CA THR A 179 2.96 9.00 -0.09
C THR A 179 3.68 8.94 1.24
N ASP A 180 4.01 10.10 1.82
CA ASP A 180 4.66 10.17 3.13
C ASP A 180 3.70 9.79 4.29
N ALA A 181 2.40 10.12 4.17
CA ALA A 181 1.41 9.87 5.23
C ALA A 181 0.68 8.51 5.13
N LEU A 182 0.47 7.97 3.92
CA LEU A 182 -0.27 6.72 3.67
C LEU A 182 0.64 5.59 3.15
N GLY A 183 1.78 5.91 2.54
CA GLY A 183 2.61 4.94 1.83
C GLY A 183 1.99 4.52 0.49
N VAL A 184 1.03 3.59 0.54
CA VAL A 184 0.37 3.01 -0.64
C VAL A 184 -1.12 3.38 -0.64
N TYR A 185 -1.58 3.98 -1.72
CA TYR A 185 -2.98 4.38 -1.93
C TYR A 185 -3.30 4.40 -3.43
N ASP A 186 -4.57 4.17 -3.77
CA ASP A 186 -5.09 4.34 -5.12
C ASP A 186 -5.66 5.77 -5.30
N THR A 187 -5.64 6.31 -6.52
CA THR A 187 -6.36 7.55 -6.84
C THR A 187 -7.24 7.40 -8.07
N SER A 188 -8.40 8.06 -8.06
CA SER A 188 -9.30 8.13 -9.21
C SER A 188 -9.97 9.50 -9.31
N VAL A 189 -10.35 9.87 -10.53
CA VAL A 189 -11.04 11.13 -10.81
C VAL A 189 -12.35 10.80 -11.54
N GLU A 190 -13.47 11.18 -10.95
CA GLU A 190 -14.81 10.91 -11.51
C GLU A 190 -15.74 12.10 -11.21
N ASN A 191 -16.61 12.48 -12.15
CA ASN A 191 -17.70 13.45 -11.92
C ASN A 191 -17.32 14.81 -11.26
N GLY A 192 -16.08 15.29 -11.43
CA GLY A 192 -15.58 16.54 -10.81
C GLY A 192 -14.95 16.35 -9.42
N GLU A 193 -14.76 15.10 -9.00
CA GLU A 193 -14.30 14.68 -7.69
C GLU A 193 -12.96 13.93 -7.81
N LEU A 194 -11.99 14.27 -6.95
CA LEU A 194 -10.80 13.45 -6.71
C LEU A 194 -11.12 12.51 -5.54
N ARG A 195 -10.87 11.21 -5.73
CA ARG A 195 -10.94 10.19 -4.70
C ARG A 195 -9.57 9.59 -4.45
N ILE A 196 -9.25 9.39 -3.18
CA ILE A 196 -8.07 8.68 -2.69
C ILE A 196 -8.59 7.50 -1.88
N ASP A 197 -8.24 6.30 -2.33
CA ASP A 197 -8.67 5.03 -1.77
C ASP A 197 -7.48 4.41 -1.02
N TYR A 198 -7.65 4.13 0.27
CA TYR A 198 -6.61 3.64 1.16
C TYR A 198 -7.04 2.35 1.84
N THR A 199 -6.23 1.30 1.73
CA THR A 199 -6.39 0.07 2.51
C THR A 199 -5.05 -0.27 3.16
N GLY A 200 -4.92 -0.11 4.48
CA GLY A 200 -3.64 -0.15 5.18
C GLY A 200 -3.75 -0.04 6.70
N PRO A 201 -2.66 0.22 7.43
CA PRO A 201 -2.68 0.39 8.89
C PRO A 201 -3.74 1.37 9.41
N LEU A 202 -4.13 1.20 10.68
CA LEU A 202 -4.94 2.20 11.37
C LEU A 202 -4.19 3.54 11.42
N LEU A 203 -4.95 4.63 11.27
CA LEU A 203 -4.50 6.03 11.30
C LEU A 203 -5.21 6.72 12.47
N SER A 204 -4.54 7.59 13.23
CA SER A 204 -5.24 8.42 14.22
C SER A 204 -6.20 9.41 13.56
N ASP A 205 -7.20 9.86 14.31
CA ASP A 205 -8.10 10.94 13.89
C ASP A 205 -7.33 12.23 13.56
N ASP A 206 -6.25 12.53 14.27
CA ASP A 206 -5.35 13.68 14.01
C ASP A 206 -4.53 13.50 12.72
N LEU A 207 -4.07 12.29 12.40
CA LEU A 207 -3.42 11.97 11.13
C LEU A 207 -4.43 12.05 9.97
N ILE A 208 -5.65 11.52 10.14
CA ILE A 208 -6.75 11.64 9.17
C ILE A 208 -7.07 13.12 8.93
N GLN A 209 -7.18 13.94 9.98
CA GLN A 209 -7.42 15.37 9.84
C GLN A 209 -6.24 16.10 9.17
N SER A 210 -5.00 15.69 9.43
CA SER A 210 -3.81 16.20 8.76
C SER A 210 -3.80 15.86 7.25
N ILE A 211 -4.20 14.64 6.89
CA ILE A 211 -4.39 14.21 5.49
C ILE A 211 -5.48 15.05 4.81
N ARG A 212 -6.62 15.30 5.46
CA ARG A 212 -7.68 16.19 4.95
C ARG A 212 -7.18 17.60 4.70
N VAL A 213 -6.40 18.18 5.60
CA VAL A 213 -5.74 19.49 5.40
C VAL A 213 -4.76 19.46 4.22
N GLY A 214 -4.00 18.38 4.06
CA GLY A 214 -3.08 18.16 2.94
C GLY A 214 -3.80 18.11 1.58
N ILE A 215 -4.95 17.45 1.51
CA ILE A 215 -5.80 17.35 0.30
C ILE A 215 -6.50 18.68 -0.01
N ALA A 216 -7.05 19.34 1.02
CA ALA A 216 -7.87 20.55 0.87
C ALA A 216 -7.09 21.76 0.37
N ARG A 217 -5.84 21.93 0.82
CA ARG A 217 -4.96 23.06 0.48
C ARG A 217 -4.78 23.26 -1.04
N PRO A 218 -4.30 22.28 -1.83
CA PRO A 218 -4.21 22.41 -3.29
C PRO A 218 -5.59 22.42 -3.97
N ALA A 219 -6.62 21.82 -3.36
CA ALA A 219 -8.00 21.86 -3.86
C ALA A 219 -8.65 23.26 -3.73
N ARG A 220 -8.09 24.14 -2.87
CA ARG A 220 -8.66 25.44 -2.46
C ARG A 220 -9.97 25.32 -1.68
N ALA A 221 -10.13 24.21 -0.96
CA ALA A 221 -11.31 23.89 -0.15
C ALA A 221 -10.99 23.95 1.35
N GLY A 222 -12.02 23.87 2.19
CA GLY A 222 -11.90 23.54 3.62
C GLY A 222 -11.50 22.07 3.84
N ALA A 223 -10.84 21.77 4.97
CA ALA A 223 -10.54 20.39 5.35
C ALA A 223 -11.80 19.58 5.69
N ASP A 224 -12.85 20.26 6.12
CA ASP A 224 -14.20 19.74 6.32
C ASP A 224 -14.90 19.35 5.01
N GLU A 225 -14.58 20.01 3.88
CA GLU A 225 -15.07 19.65 2.54
C GLU A 225 -14.43 18.38 1.97
N VAL A 226 -13.29 17.94 2.53
CA VAL A 226 -12.72 16.61 2.24
C VAL A 226 -13.49 15.59 3.05
N SER A 227 -14.40 14.86 2.39
CA SER A 227 -15.14 13.78 3.02
C SER A 227 -14.22 12.58 3.31
N VAL A 228 -14.54 11.85 4.38
CA VAL A 228 -13.92 10.56 4.75
C VAL A 228 -15.06 9.55 4.90
N SER A 229 -14.88 8.36 4.36
CA SER A 229 -15.94 7.34 4.22
C SER A 229 -15.35 5.94 4.06
N PRO A 230 -16.14 4.86 4.23
CA PRO A 230 -15.72 3.52 3.84
C PRO A 230 -15.37 3.45 2.34
N ARG A 231 -14.24 2.85 2.00
CA ARG A 231 -13.92 2.46 0.62
C ARG A 231 -14.89 1.38 0.14
N SER A 232 -15.07 0.34 0.96
CA SER A 232 -16.03 -0.75 0.76
C SER A 232 -17.33 -0.47 1.52
N THR A 233 -18.48 -0.53 0.82
CA THR A 233 -19.82 -0.23 1.41
C THR A 233 -20.56 -1.43 1.95
N GLU A 234 -20.06 -2.64 1.71
CA GLU A 234 -20.61 -3.93 2.18
C GLU A 234 -19.61 -4.60 3.14
N GLY A 235 -19.90 -5.83 3.60
CA GLY A 235 -19.00 -6.62 4.45
C GLY A 235 -19.15 -6.37 5.95
N VAL A 236 -18.12 -6.70 6.73
CA VAL A 236 -18.14 -6.60 8.21
C VAL A 236 -17.10 -5.59 8.69
N GLY A 237 -17.59 -4.54 9.35
CA GLY A 237 -16.78 -3.52 10.01
C GLY A 237 -16.42 -3.88 11.47
N VAL A 238 -15.49 -3.13 12.05
CA VAL A 238 -15.05 -3.26 13.45
C VAL A 238 -15.36 -1.95 14.19
N GLN A 239 -15.91 -2.06 15.40
CA GLN A 239 -16.22 -0.92 16.27
C GLN A 239 -15.13 -0.83 17.35
N MET A 240 -14.31 0.23 17.31
CA MET A 240 -13.02 0.28 18.01
C MET A 240 -13.16 0.45 19.53
N GLU A 241 -14.31 0.92 20.01
CA GLU A 241 -14.66 0.97 21.44
C GLU A 241 -15.03 -0.41 22.02
N THR A 242 -15.21 -1.42 21.17
CA THR A 242 -15.51 -2.82 21.56
C THR A 242 -14.39 -3.82 21.24
N GLU A 243 -13.38 -3.40 20.48
CA GLU A 243 -12.26 -4.23 20.05
C GLU A 243 -11.27 -4.47 21.21
N PRO A 244 -10.81 -5.71 21.47
CA PRO A 244 -9.81 -6.01 22.48
C PRO A 244 -8.49 -5.23 22.29
N ALA A 245 -7.73 -5.09 23.37
CA ALA A 245 -6.38 -4.53 23.31
C ALA A 245 -5.43 -5.45 22.51
N PRO A 246 -4.34 -4.92 21.93
CA PRO A 246 -3.25 -5.73 21.38
C PRO A 246 -2.73 -6.69 22.47
N GLY A 247 -2.45 -7.94 22.09
CA GLY A 247 -2.05 -9.01 23.02
C GLY A 247 -3.20 -9.77 23.70
N ASP A 248 -4.38 -9.15 23.90
CA ASP A 248 -5.59 -9.84 24.41
C ASP A 248 -6.36 -10.60 23.31
N ALA A 249 -6.04 -10.34 22.04
CA ALA A 249 -6.57 -11.07 20.89
C ALA A 249 -6.01 -12.52 20.84
N PRO A 250 -6.78 -13.50 20.29
CA PRO A 250 -6.29 -14.87 20.14
C PRO A 250 -5.02 -14.91 19.28
N THR A 251 -3.96 -15.49 19.81
CA THR A 251 -2.60 -15.37 19.27
C THR A 251 -2.44 -15.97 17.88
N SER A 252 -1.89 -15.17 16.97
CA SER A 252 -1.50 -15.58 15.61
C SER A 252 -0.47 -16.72 15.65
N THR A 253 -0.88 -17.95 15.36
CA THR A 253 -0.06 -19.15 15.58
C THR A 253 1.25 -19.10 14.79
N PRO A 254 2.42 -19.25 15.44
CA PRO A 254 3.70 -19.38 14.73
C PRO A 254 3.76 -20.73 14.00
N HIS A 255 3.66 -20.71 12.66
CA HIS A 255 3.66 -21.92 11.83
C HIS A 255 5.07 -22.32 11.35
N GLY A 256 6.02 -22.37 12.28
CA GLY A 256 7.33 -22.97 12.05
C GLY A 256 7.29 -24.49 12.21
N HIS A 257 7.56 -25.24 11.13
CA HIS A 257 7.81 -26.69 11.23
C HIS A 257 9.19 -26.96 11.85
N GLY A 258 9.29 -26.79 13.16
CA GLY A 258 10.46 -27.19 13.95
C GLY A 258 10.63 -28.71 13.92
N ALA A 259 11.59 -29.19 13.15
CA ALA A 259 11.97 -30.60 13.14
C ALA A 259 12.74 -30.97 14.42
N GLY A 260 12.34 -32.09 15.04
CA GLY A 260 13.10 -32.81 16.05
C GLY A 260 13.49 -34.20 15.54
#